data_AF-A0A829ZN38-F1
#
_entry.id   AF-A0A829ZN38-F1
#
_cell.length_a   1.000
_cell.length_b   1.000
_cell.length_c   1.000
_cell.angle_alpha   90.00
_cell.angle_beta   90.00
_cell.angle_gamma   90.00
#
_symmetry.space_group_name_H-M   'P 1'
#
loop_
_entity.id
_entity.type
_entity.pdbx_description
1 polymer ?
#
loop_
_entity_poly.entity_id
_entity_poly.type
_entity_poly.pdbx_seq_one_letter_code
_entity_poly.pdbx_strand_id
1 'polypeptide(L)'
;MQSKRRILWFAAALILALGWYLADGYWGGREVHAGGPLPGSSEDPLVTKSYVDDKIQQLQKALEQAQTRLNTLEGELAALKKKLSEAPAAGATQVILTIGSRTAFVNGTPVELPVAPFQDAASGTAMVPFRFVGESLGAAVSYDGRSQEVNYALGSRKVVLKPGSLQADINGVMETLPSAPRLVNGITMVPLRVVSQGLGAEVSWHAAARAITITLIN
;
A
#
# COMPACT_ATOMS: atom_id res chain seq x y z
N MET A 1 14.64 13.66 -19.33
CA MET A 1 14.46 14.83 -20.24
C MET A 1 13.63 14.53 -21.49
N GLN A 2 12.81 13.47 -21.54
CA GLN A 2 12.06 13.03 -22.74
C GLN A 2 10.52 13.16 -22.60
N SER A 3 9.98 13.49 -21.42
CA SER A 3 8.52 13.56 -21.21
C SER A 3 7.91 14.96 -21.44
N LYS A 4 8.67 16.05 -21.24
CA LYS A 4 8.16 17.42 -21.38
C LYS A 4 7.88 17.85 -22.83
N ARG A 5 8.43 17.16 -23.83
CA ARG A 5 8.23 17.47 -25.25
C ARG A 5 6.97 16.84 -25.86
N ARG A 6 6.38 15.83 -25.21
CA ARG A 6 5.16 15.17 -25.72
C ARG A 6 3.89 15.94 -25.36
N ILE A 7 3.91 16.72 -24.28
CA ILE A 7 2.76 17.50 -23.81
C ILE A 7 2.49 18.73 -24.72
N LEU A 8 3.53 19.31 -25.31
CA LEU A 8 3.34 20.42 -26.27
C LEU A 8 2.66 19.99 -27.58
N TRP A 9 2.77 18.72 -27.98
CA TRP A 9 2.13 18.23 -29.21
C TRP A 9 0.63 17.96 -29.04
N PHE A 10 0.16 17.64 -27.83
CA PHE A 10 -1.26 17.46 -27.56
C PHE A 10 -2.02 18.79 -27.44
N ALA A 11 -1.37 19.86 -26.98
CA ALA A 11 -1.98 21.19 -26.93
C ALA A 11 -2.19 21.81 -28.33
N ALA A 12 -1.28 21.55 -29.28
CA ALA A 12 -1.41 22.05 -30.64
C ALA A 12 -2.47 21.29 -31.48
N ALA A 13 -2.65 19.99 -31.24
CA ALA A 13 -3.62 19.17 -31.96
C ALA A 13 -5.08 19.49 -31.56
N LEU A 14 -5.34 19.91 -30.32
CA LEU A 14 -6.68 20.25 -29.86
C LEU A 14 -7.17 21.62 -30.41
N ILE A 15 -6.24 22.54 -30.68
CA ILE A 15 -6.56 23.86 -31.27
C ILE A 15 -6.86 23.74 -32.77
N LEU A 16 -6.24 22.79 -33.48
CA LEU A 16 -6.55 22.52 -34.89
C LEU A 16 -7.84 21.69 -35.08
N ALA A 17 -8.20 20.82 -34.15
CA ALA A 17 -9.46 20.05 -34.21
C ALA A 17 -10.72 20.90 -33.93
N LEU A 18 -10.61 21.98 -33.15
CA LEU A 18 -11.74 22.89 -32.92
C LEU A 18 -12.01 23.85 -34.10
N GLY A 19 -11.02 24.07 -34.98
CA GLY A 19 -11.18 24.90 -36.17
C GLY A 19 -12.06 24.25 -37.25
N TRP A 20 -12.12 22.92 -37.30
CA TRP A 20 -12.94 22.19 -38.30
C TRP A 20 -14.39 21.96 -37.85
N TYR A 21 -14.67 21.85 -36.55
CA TYR A 21 -16.04 21.62 -36.07
C TYR A 21 -16.93 22.86 -36.10
N LEU A 22 -16.37 24.05 -36.36
CA LEU A 22 -17.13 25.30 -36.52
C LEU A 22 -17.34 25.73 -37.98
N ALA A 23 -16.78 25.00 -38.97
CA ALA A 23 -16.85 25.36 -40.38
C ALA A 23 -17.94 24.61 -41.17
N ASP A 24 -18.32 23.39 -40.76
CA ASP A 24 -19.18 22.52 -41.58
C ASP A 24 -20.70 22.69 -41.35
N GLY A 25 -21.13 23.68 -40.56
CA GLY A 25 -22.54 23.97 -40.31
C GLY A 25 -23.16 25.07 -41.21
N TYR A 26 -22.35 25.77 -42.01
CA TYR A 26 -22.73 27.05 -42.62
C TYR A 26 -23.02 26.99 -44.11
N TRP A 27 -23.62 25.92 -44.63
CA TRP A 27 -24.16 25.94 -46.02
C TRP A 27 -25.41 25.06 -46.15
N GLY A 28 -26.48 25.46 -45.46
CA GLY A 28 -27.84 24.96 -45.71
C GLY A 28 -28.72 26.14 -46.10
N GLY A 29 -28.98 26.30 -47.40
CA GLY A 29 -29.78 27.41 -47.94
C GLY A 29 -31.15 27.52 -47.26
N ARG A 30 -31.42 28.69 -46.69
CA ARG A 30 -32.76 29.14 -46.30
C ARG A 30 -33.14 30.34 -47.15
N GLU A 31 -34.32 30.26 -47.76
CA GLU A 31 -34.91 31.34 -48.55
C GLU A 31 -35.04 32.60 -47.69
N VAL A 32 -34.59 33.72 -48.25
CA VAL A 32 -34.59 35.03 -47.59
C VAL A 32 -35.96 35.70 -47.76
N HIS A 33 -36.72 35.83 -46.68
CA HIS A 33 -37.84 36.78 -46.62
C HIS A 33 -37.28 38.18 -46.37
N ALA A 34 -37.61 39.14 -47.26
CA ALA A 34 -37.24 40.54 -47.11
C ALA A 34 -37.97 41.14 -45.89
N GLY A 35 -37.22 41.35 -44.80
CA GLY A 35 -37.74 41.95 -43.56
C GLY A 35 -37.18 41.40 -42.25
N GLY A 36 -36.33 40.36 -42.29
CA GLY A 36 -35.62 39.86 -41.10
C GLY A 36 -34.27 40.54 -40.85
N PRO A 37 -33.72 40.49 -39.62
CA PRO A 37 -32.39 40.99 -39.28
C PRO A 37 -31.32 40.45 -40.22
N LEU A 38 -30.40 41.32 -40.68
CA LEU A 38 -29.26 40.89 -41.48
C LEU A 38 -28.34 39.98 -40.65
N PRO A 39 -27.80 38.89 -41.22
CA PRO A 39 -26.80 38.06 -40.55
C PRO A 39 -25.63 38.90 -40.06
N GLY A 40 -25.37 38.91 -38.75
CA GLY A 40 -24.34 39.73 -38.11
C GLY A 40 -24.73 41.19 -37.79
N SER A 41 -26.02 41.53 -37.90
CA SER A 41 -26.55 42.80 -37.37
C SER A 41 -26.84 42.73 -35.87
N SER A 42 -27.00 43.89 -35.21
CA SER A 42 -27.35 43.97 -33.78
C SER A 42 -28.72 43.39 -33.41
N GLU A 43 -29.54 43.08 -34.42
CA GLU A 43 -30.86 42.47 -34.30
C GLU A 43 -30.84 40.95 -34.54
N ASP A 44 -29.67 40.36 -34.86
CA ASP A 44 -29.47 38.92 -35.02
C ASP A 44 -29.27 38.25 -33.64
N PRO A 45 -30.16 37.35 -33.18
CA PRO A 45 -29.99 36.65 -31.90
C PRO A 45 -28.79 35.68 -31.91
N LEU A 46 -28.14 35.47 -33.06
CA LEU A 46 -26.86 34.78 -33.16
C LEU A 46 -25.72 35.76 -32.85
N VAL A 47 -25.32 35.74 -31.58
CA VAL A 47 -24.11 36.36 -31.03
C VAL A 47 -24.25 37.84 -30.66
N THR A 48 -25.06 38.13 -29.64
CA THR A 48 -24.84 39.36 -28.86
C THR A 48 -23.46 39.28 -28.20
N LYS A 49 -22.74 40.41 -28.14
CA LYS A 49 -21.45 40.52 -27.44
C LYS A 49 -21.51 39.89 -26.03
N SER A 50 -22.66 40.02 -25.35
CA SER A 50 -22.94 39.38 -24.05
C SER A 50 -22.83 37.86 -24.09
N TYR A 51 -23.37 37.19 -25.11
CA TYR A 51 -23.32 35.73 -25.21
C TYR A 51 -21.88 35.19 -25.37
N VAL A 52 -21.05 35.89 -26.16
CA VAL A 52 -19.63 35.55 -26.31
C VAL A 52 -18.87 35.82 -25.03
N ASP A 53 -19.10 36.96 -24.40
CA ASP A 53 -18.46 37.34 -23.13
C ASP A 53 -18.79 36.32 -22.03
N ASP A 54 -20.06 35.95 -21.88
CA ASP A 54 -20.53 34.95 -20.92
C ASP A 54 -19.92 33.56 -21.20
N LYS A 55 -19.84 33.16 -22.47
CA LYS A 55 -19.25 31.87 -22.85
C LYS A 55 -17.74 31.84 -22.59
N ILE A 56 -17.03 32.93 -22.86
CA ILE A 56 -15.61 33.06 -22.57
C ILE A 56 -15.38 32.98 -21.06
N GLN A 57 -16.16 33.70 -20.25
CA GLN A 57 -16.07 33.62 -18.79
C GLN A 57 -16.33 32.22 -18.25
N GLN A 58 -17.35 31.52 -18.78
CA GLN A 58 -17.63 30.13 -18.40
C GLN A 58 -16.46 29.20 -18.75
N LEU A 59 -15.87 29.35 -19.94
CA LEU A 59 -14.72 28.55 -20.37
C LEU A 59 -13.47 28.83 -19.53
N GLN A 60 -13.22 30.10 -19.17
CA GLN A 60 -12.12 30.48 -18.29
C GLN A 60 -12.30 29.89 -16.89
N LYS A 61 -13.50 29.96 -16.32
CA LYS A 61 -13.82 29.36 -15.03
C LYS A 61 -13.67 27.83 -15.06
N ALA A 62 -14.12 27.18 -16.14
CA ALA A 62 -13.95 25.74 -16.32
C ALA A 62 -12.46 25.37 -16.43
N LEU A 63 -11.65 26.18 -17.11
CA LEU A 63 -10.21 25.98 -17.23
C LEU A 63 -9.51 26.13 -15.87
N GLU A 64 -9.88 27.14 -15.08
CA GLU A 64 -9.35 27.35 -13.74
C GLU A 64 -9.69 26.17 -12.82
N GLN A 65 -10.95 25.72 -12.85
CA GLN A 65 -11.38 24.53 -12.09
C GLN A 65 -10.63 23.26 -12.52
N ALA A 66 -10.42 23.07 -13.82
CA ALA A 66 -9.64 21.95 -14.33
C ALA A 66 -8.18 22.02 -13.84
N GLN A 67 -7.58 23.21 -13.84
CA GLN A 67 -6.21 23.41 -13.34
C GLN A 67 -6.11 23.15 -11.83
N THR A 68 -7.08 23.62 -11.03
CA THR A 68 -7.14 23.29 -9.60
C THR A 68 -7.27 21.79 -9.39
N ARG A 69 -8.13 21.11 -10.18
CA ARG A 69 -8.30 19.66 -10.08
C ARG A 69 -6.98 18.93 -10.39
N LEU A 70 -6.26 19.34 -11.42
CA LEU A 70 -4.93 18.78 -11.74
C LEU A 70 -3.97 18.95 -10.56
N ASN A 71 -3.86 20.15 -9.98
CA ASN A 71 -2.97 20.39 -8.84
C ASN A 71 -3.34 19.52 -7.62
N THR A 72 -4.64 19.36 -7.33
CA THR A 72 -5.10 18.48 -6.24
C THR A 72 -4.76 17.01 -6.52
N LEU A 73 -4.96 16.53 -7.74
CA LEU A 73 -4.64 15.16 -8.13
C LEU A 73 -3.13 14.90 -8.08
N GLU A 74 -2.30 15.88 -8.45
CA GLU A 74 -0.85 15.78 -8.30
C GLU A 74 -0.45 15.65 -6.82
N GLY A 75 -1.11 16.38 -5.92
CA GLY A 75 -0.94 16.25 -4.47
C GLY A 75 -1.38 14.89 -3.93
N GLU A 76 -2.56 14.41 -4.31
CA GLU A 76 -3.07 13.08 -3.96
C GLU A 76 -2.14 11.97 -4.46
N LEU A 77 -1.66 12.09 -5.70
CA LEU A 77 -0.74 11.14 -6.32
C LEU A 77 0.63 11.16 -5.64
N ALA A 78 1.12 12.31 -5.20
CA ALA A 78 2.34 12.40 -4.39
C ALA A 78 2.16 11.72 -3.02
N ALA A 79 1.02 11.92 -2.35
CA ALA A 79 0.71 11.26 -1.08
C ALA A 79 0.55 9.74 -1.23
N LEU A 80 -0.09 9.28 -2.30
CA LEU A 80 -0.21 7.86 -2.65
C LEU A 80 1.16 7.25 -2.99
N LYS A 81 2.00 7.94 -3.76
CA LYS A 81 3.38 7.50 -4.03
C LYS A 81 4.21 7.41 -2.76
N LYS A 82 4.05 8.37 -1.84
CA LYS A 82 4.71 8.34 -0.53
C LYS A 82 4.25 7.15 0.30
N LYS A 83 2.94 6.93 0.43
CA LYS A 83 2.37 5.75 1.10
C LYS A 83 2.81 4.44 0.45
N LEU A 84 2.99 4.42 -0.87
CA LEU A 84 3.48 3.25 -1.61
C LEU A 84 4.99 3.05 -1.41
N SER A 85 5.79 4.11 -1.24
CA SER A 85 7.20 3.99 -0.85
C SER A 85 7.39 3.60 0.63
N GLU A 86 6.37 3.86 1.46
CA GLU A 86 6.30 3.44 2.87
C GLU A 86 5.66 2.05 3.04
N ALA A 87 4.99 1.53 2.01
CA ALA A 87 4.63 0.12 1.93
C ALA A 87 5.92 -0.71 1.91
N PRO A 88 5.93 -1.95 2.44
CA PRO A 88 7.15 -2.74 2.53
C PRO A 88 7.85 -2.75 1.17
N ALA A 89 9.09 -2.24 1.16
CA ALA A 89 9.92 -2.15 -0.04
C ALA A 89 9.88 -3.49 -0.77
N ALA A 90 9.78 -3.48 -2.10
CA ALA A 90 9.85 -4.69 -2.90
C ALA A 90 11.11 -5.48 -2.51
N GLY A 91 10.95 -6.56 -1.74
CA GLY A 91 12.04 -7.28 -1.07
C GLY A 91 11.85 -7.53 0.43
N ALA A 92 10.91 -6.88 1.11
CA ALA A 92 10.65 -7.11 2.53
C ALA A 92 9.44 -8.03 2.77
N THR A 93 9.61 -9.03 3.62
CA THR A 93 8.54 -9.87 4.15
C THR A 93 7.95 -9.21 5.40
N GLN A 94 6.64 -9.01 5.42
CA GLN A 94 5.92 -8.42 6.56
C GLN A 94 4.90 -9.39 7.16
N VAL A 95 4.95 -9.55 8.49
CA VAL A 95 3.99 -10.36 9.24
C VAL A 95 3.35 -9.52 10.34
N ILE A 96 2.02 -9.53 10.41
CA ILE A 96 1.25 -8.80 11.42
C ILE A 96 0.48 -9.81 12.28
N LEU A 97 0.66 -9.70 13.59
CA LEU A 97 0.02 -10.53 14.61
C LEU A 97 -0.76 -9.65 15.58
N THR A 98 -1.89 -10.15 16.09
CA THR A 98 -2.64 -9.48 17.16
C THR A 98 -2.76 -10.41 18.36
N ILE A 99 -2.41 -9.92 19.55
CA ILE A 99 -2.50 -10.72 20.78
C ILE A 99 -3.96 -11.11 21.04
N GLY A 100 -4.21 -12.41 21.20
CA GLY A 100 -5.54 -12.98 21.42
C GLY A 100 -6.33 -13.27 20.13
N SER A 101 -5.82 -12.90 18.96
CA SER A 101 -6.44 -13.21 17.67
C SER A 101 -5.80 -14.44 17.03
N ARG A 102 -6.61 -15.32 16.43
CA ARG A 102 -6.09 -16.42 15.60
C ARG A 102 -5.84 -15.99 14.16
N THR A 103 -6.33 -14.83 13.75
CA THR A 103 -6.06 -14.32 12.40
C THR A 103 -4.81 -13.44 12.42
N ALA A 104 -3.82 -13.82 11.62
CA ALA A 104 -2.60 -13.08 11.33
C ALA A 104 -2.62 -12.60 9.87
N PHE A 105 -1.69 -11.72 9.49
CA PHE A 105 -1.50 -11.31 8.10
C PHE A 105 -0.05 -11.52 7.68
N VAL A 106 0.17 -12.14 6.52
CA VAL A 106 1.49 -12.29 5.89
C VAL A 106 1.43 -11.58 4.55
N ASN A 107 2.22 -10.52 4.39
CA ASN A 107 2.21 -9.66 3.20
C ASN A 107 0.79 -9.19 2.82
N GLY A 108 -0.03 -8.86 3.82
CA GLY A 108 -1.43 -8.45 3.66
C GLY A 108 -2.44 -9.59 3.45
N THR A 109 -1.99 -10.83 3.28
CA THR A 109 -2.87 -12.00 3.13
C THR A 109 -3.24 -12.56 4.51
N PRO A 110 -4.53 -12.78 4.83
CA PRO A 110 -4.92 -13.34 6.12
C PRO A 110 -4.52 -14.82 6.23
N VAL A 111 -4.02 -15.22 7.39
CA VAL A 111 -3.62 -16.59 7.74
C VAL A 111 -4.21 -16.96 9.09
N GLU A 112 -4.86 -18.12 9.18
CA GLU A 112 -5.42 -18.64 10.43
C GLU A 112 -4.36 -19.42 11.22
N LEU A 113 -4.21 -19.07 12.49
CA LEU A 113 -3.25 -19.67 13.41
C LEU A 113 -3.89 -20.82 14.18
N PRO A 114 -3.14 -21.89 14.48
CA PRO A 114 -3.65 -23.01 15.28
C PRO A 114 -3.89 -22.63 16.74
N VAL A 115 -3.16 -21.65 17.27
CA VAL A 115 -3.31 -21.07 18.61
C VAL A 115 -3.03 -19.56 18.50
N ALA A 116 -3.86 -18.75 19.15
CA ALA A 116 -3.69 -17.30 19.17
C ALA A 116 -2.37 -16.91 19.87
N PRO A 117 -1.64 -15.90 19.39
CA PRO A 117 -0.54 -15.30 20.11
C PRO A 117 -1.01 -14.79 21.46
N PHE A 118 -0.20 -14.95 22.50
CA PHE A 118 -0.49 -14.42 23.82
C PHE A 118 0.73 -13.76 24.42
N GLN A 119 0.52 -12.94 25.44
CA GLN A 119 1.60 -12.39 26.23
C GLN A 119 1.80 -13.26 27.47
N ASP A 120 3.03 -13.72 27.69
CA ASP A 120 3.40 -14.43 28.90
C ASP A 120 3.26 -13.49 30.11
N ALA A 121 2.47 -13.90 31.12
CA ALA A 121 2.12 -13.05 32.24
C ALA A 121 3.30 -12.71 33.16
N ALA A 122 4.29 -13.60 33.26
CA ALA A 122 5.46 -13.41 34.11
C ALA A 122 6.49 -12.46 33.47
N SER A 123 6.77 -12.64 32.18
CA SER A 123 7.83 -11.90 31.48
C SER A 123 7.34 -10.73 30.61
N GLY A 124 6.04 -10.67 30.31
CA GLY A 124 5.51 -9.76 29.29
C GLY A 124 5.90 -10.14 27.85
N THR A 125 6.50 -11.31 27.64
CA THR A 125 6.98 -11.76 26.33
C THR A 125 5.83 -12.22 25.44
N ALA A 126 5.79 -11.77 24.18
CA ALA A 126 4.86 -12.32 23.20
C ALA A 126 5.26 -13.74 22.80
N MET A 127 4.32 -14.67 22.91
CA MET A 127 4.47 -16.08 22.58
C MET A 127 3.63 -16.41 21.34
N VAL A 128 4.24 -17.09 20.37
CA VAL A 128 3.62 -17.36 19.05
C VAL A 128 3.84 -18.82 18.62
N PRO A 129 2.98 -19.39 17.76
CA PRO A 129 3.20 -20.72 17.21
C PRO A 129 4.53 -20.78 16.45
N PHE A 130 5.41 -21.71 16.85
CA PHE A 130 6.78 -21.78 16.34
C PHE A 130 6.84 -21.92 14.81
N ARG A 131 6.00 -22.80 14.26
CA ARG A 131 5.97 -23.09 12.82
C ARG A 131 5.56 -21.86 12.02
N PHE A 132 4.50 -21.18 12.45
CA PHE A 132 3.98 -20.00 11.77
C PHE A 132 5.03 -18.91 11.63
N VAL A 133 5.71 -18.54 12.72
CA VAL A 133 6.69 -17.43 12.67
C VAL A 133 7.88 -17.76 11.77
N GLY A 134 8.39 -18.99 11.81
CA GLY A 134 9.51 -19.40 10.96
C GLY A 134 9.14 -19.47 9.48
N GLU A 135 8.06 -20.17 9.15
CA GLU A 135 7.62 -20.35 7.76
C GLU A 135 7.19 -19.03 7.12
N SER A 136 6.53 -18.15 7.87
CA SER A 136 6.12 -16.82 7.37
C SER A 136 7.32 -15.93 7.04
N LEU A 137 8.48 -16.16 7.67
CA LEU A 137 9.73 -15.46 7.39
C LEU A 137 10.61 -16.21 6.36
N GLY A 138 10.12 -17.32 5.80
CA GLY A 138 10.85 -18.12 4.81
C GLY A 138 11.90 -19.08 5.39
N ALA A 139 11.93 -19.27 6.71
CA ALA A 139 12.85 -20.22 7.34
C ALA A 139 12.36 -21.67 7.13
N ALA A 140 13.32 -22.59 6.96
CA ALA A 140 13.06 -24.02 7.12
C ALA A 140 12.86 -24.31 8.62
N VAL A 141 11.75 -24.96 8.96
CA VAL A 141 11.38 -25.24 10.35
C VAL A 141 11.24 -26.74 10.57
N SER A 142 11.86 -27.25 11.64
CA SER A 142 11.70 -28.65 12.05
C SER A 142 11.53 -28.79 13.56
N TYR A 143 10.95 -29.91 13.96
CA TYR A 143 10.88 -30.35 15.35
C TYR A 143 11.52 -31.72 15.47
N ASP A 144 12.54 -31.85 16.31
CA ASP A 144 13.17 -33.13 16.63
C ASP A 144 12.47 -33.74 17.85
N GLY A 145 11.75 -34.84 17.64
CA GLY A 145 11.03 -35.53 18.72
C GLY A 145 11.93 -36.22 19.75
N ARG A 146 13.21 -36.50 19.44
CA ARG A 146 14.16 -37.13 20.36
C ARG A 146 14.77 -36.11 21.31
N SER A 147 15.29 -35.00 20.77
CA SER A 147 15.86 -33.92 21.61
C SER A 147 14.78 -32.97 22.15
N GLN A 148 13.58 -33.03 21.59
CA GLN A 148 12.45 -32.11 21.79
C GLN A 148 12.78 -30.67 21.36
N GLU A 149 13.62 -30.51 20.35
CA GLU A 149 14.09 -29.20 19.89
C GLU A 149 13.27 -28.70 18.71
N VAL A 150 13.02 -27.40 18.74
CA VAL A 150 12.54 -26.63 17.60
C VAL A 150 13.75 -26.02 16.92
N ASN A 151 13.89 -26.27 15.62
CA ASN A 151 14.99 -25.76 14.81
C ASN A 151 14.46 -24.85 13.71
N TYR A 152 15.11 -23.70 13.53
CA TYR A 152 14.93 -22.81 12.39
C TYR A 152 16.24 -22.68 11.62
N ALA A 153 16.16 -22.67 10.30
CA ALA A 153 17.28 -22.38 9.41
C ALA A 153 16.85 -21.39 8.31
N LEU A 154 17.57 -20.28 8.18
CA LEU A 154 17.34 -19.26 7.14
C LEU A 154 18.68 -18.72 6.64
N GLY A 155 19.10 -19.14 5.44
CA GLY A 155 20.44 -18.84 4.93
C GLY A 155 21.52 -19.37 5.87
N SER A 156 22.37 -18.49 6.40
CA SER A 156 23.39 -18.83 7.40
C SER A 156 22.88 -18.78 8.85
N ARG A 157 21.63 -18.35 9.08
CA ARG A 157 21.07 -18.16 10.42
C ARG A 157 20.44 -19.45 10.92
N LYS A 158 20.71 -19.77 12.19
CA LYS A 158 20.17 -20.92 12.91
C LYS A 158 19.66 -20.49 14.28
N VAL A 159 18.47 -20.97 14.63
CA VAL A 159 17.87 -20.77 15.95
C VAL A 159 17.40 -22.12 16.45
N VAL A 160 17.84 -22.54 17.63
CA VAL A 160 17.39 -23.78 18.28
C VAL A 160 16.82 -23.45 19.65
N LEU A 161 15.59 -23.87 19.91
CA LEU A 161 14.96 -23.73 21.22
C LEU A 161 14.37 -25.06 21.68
N LYS A 162 14.27 -25.25 22.99
CA LYS A 162 13.66 -26.42 23.60
C LYS A 162 12.53 -26.02 24.55
N PRO A 163 11.33 -26.63 24.46
CA PRO A 163 10.27 -26.41 25.42
C PRO A 163 10.72 -26.65 26.87
N GLY A 164 10.38 -25.73 27.76
CA GLY A 164 10.78 -25.75 29.18
C GLY A 164 12.21 -25.25 29.45
N SER A 165 13.04 -25.04 28.43
CA SER A 165 14.38 -24.47 28.59
C SER A 165 14.34 -22.94 28.47
N LEU A 166 15.06 -22.26 29.38
CA LEU A 166 15.36 -20.83 29.25
C LEU A 166 16.64 -20.58 28.44
N GLN A 167 17.25 -21.61 27.87
CA GLN A 167 18.41 -21.46 27.00
C GLN A 167 18.04 -21.78 25.56
N ALA A 168 18.55 -20.97 24.63
CA ALA A 168 18.48 -21.19 23.19
C ALA A 168 19.86 -21.04 22.54
N ASP A 169 20.09 -21.78 21.46
CA ASP A 169 21.25 -21.60 20.60
C ASP A 169 20.87 -20.68 19.43
N ILE A 170 21.47 -19.50 19.40
CA ILE A 170 21.33 -18.50 18.33
C ILE A 170 22.66 -18.42 17.59
N ASN A 171 22.71 -18.97 16.39
CA ASN A 171 23.90 -18.97 15.53
C ASN A 171 25.18 -19.54 16.19
N GLY A 172 25.04 -20.57 17.04
CA GLY A 172 26.13 -21.20 17.78
C GLY A 172 26.40 -20.58 19.15
N VAL A 173 25.66 -19.54 19.55
CA VAL A 173 25.81 -18.86 20.83
C VAL A 173 24.62 -19.16 21.73
N MET A 174 24.91 -19.62 22.95
CA MET A 174 23.88 -19.88 23.95
C MET A 174 23.39 -18.56 24.58
N GLU A 175 22.10 -18.28 24.41
CA GLU A 175 21.44 -17.10 24.97
C GLU A 175 20.33 -17.47 25.96
N THR A 176 20.17 -16.64 27.00
CA THR A 176 19.09 -16.78 27.99
C THR A 176 17.82 -16.11 27.49
N LEU A 177 16.73 -16.88 27.44
CA LEU A 177 15.41 -16.45 27.01
C LEU A 177 14.68 -15.69 28.12
N PRO A 178 13.88 -14.67 27.78
CA PRO A 178 13.00 -14.01 28.74
C PRO A 178 11.81 -14.89 29.15
N SER A 179 11.44 -15.88 28.33
CA SER A 179 10.40 -16.86 28.62
C SER A 179 10.74 -18.17 27.92
N ALA A 180 10.53 -19.30 28.58
CA ALA A 180 10.79 -20.61 27.98
C ALA A 180 9.71 -20.93 26.93
N PRO A 181 10.07 -21.56 25.79
CA PRO A 181 9.07 -22.13 24.90
C PRO A 181 8.21 -23.13 25.66
N ARG A 182 6.93 -23.25 25.31
CA ARG A 182 6.02 -24.19 25.99
C ARG A 182 4.92 -24.68 25.08
N LEU A 183 4.37 -25.85 25.41
CA LEU A 183 3.21 -26.39 24.72
C LEU A 183 1.94 -25.70 25.23
N VAL A 184 1.11 -25.26 24.30
CA VAL A 184 -0.25 -24.78 24.55
C VAL A 184 -1.17 -25.48 23.55
N ASN A 185 -2.11 -26.28 24.04
CA ASN A 185 -3.02 -27.07 23.21
C ASN A 185 -2.29 -27.94 22.15
N GLY A 186 -1.17 -28.55 22.54
CA GLY A 186 -0.35 -29.38 21.64
C GLY A 186 0.51 -28.59 20.64
N ILE A 187 0.46 -27.26 20.65
CA ILE A 187 1.29 -26.40 19.80
C ILE A 187 2.43 -25.79 20.62
N THR A 188 3.66 -25.94 20.14
CA THR A 188 4.81 -25.27 20.74
C THR A 188 4.76 -23.78 20.46
N MET A 189 4.72 -23.00 21.53
CA MET A 189 4.73 -21.54 21.53
C MET A 189 6.13 -21.07 21.89
N VAL A 190 6.69 -20.13 21.13
CA VAL A 190 8.06 -19.63 21.28
C VAL A 190 8.09 -18.11 21.54
N PRO A 191 9.14 -17.59 22.20
CA PRO A 191 9.37 -16.15 22.35
C PRO A 191 9.54 -15.47 20.99
N LEU A 192 8.56 -14.68 20.59
CA LEU A 192 8.50 -14.12 19.24
C LEU A 192 9.75 -13.30 18.89
N ARG A 193 10.17 -12.42 19.82
CA ARG A 193 11.28 -11.49 19.58
C ARG A 193 12.59 -12.23 19.35
N VAL A 194 12.89 -13.23 20.18
CA VAL A 194 14.15 -14.00 20.08
C VAL A 194 14.21 -14.74 18.74
N VAL A 195 13.13 -15.43 18.36
CA VAL A 195 13.09 -16.16 17.09
C VAL A 195 13.23 -15.19 15.91
N SER A 196 12.48 -14.08 15.92
CA SER A 196 12.51 -13.10 14.83
C SER A 196 13.89 -12.46 14.68
N GLN A 197 14.50 -12.00 15.77
CA GLN A 197 15.84 -11.40 15.75
C GLN A 197 16.93 -12.40 15.37
N GLY A 198 16.85 -13.63 15.88
CA GLY A 198 17.76 -14.71 15.50
C GLY A 198 17.72 -15.02 14.00
N LEU A 199 16.55 -14.86 13.38
CA LEU A 199 16.35 -14.97 11.93
C LEU A 199 16.66 -13.67 11.15
N GLY A 200 17.03 -12.59 11.84
CA GLY A 200 17.39 -11.31 11.21
C GLY A 200 16.22 -10.38 10.92
N ALA A 201 15.04 -10.67 11.47
CA ALA A 201 13.85 -9.83 11.35
C ALA A 201 13.76 -8.80 12.49
N GLU A 202 13.22 -7.64 12.17
CA GLU A 202 12.86 -6.59 13.11
C GLU A 202 11.45 -6.79 13.66
N VAL A 203 11.21 -6.35 14.90
CA VAL A 203 9.93 -6.52 15.59
C VAL A 203 9.48 -5.20 16.22
N SER A 204 8.32 -4.71 15.81
CA SER A 204 7.66 -3.51 16.33
C SER A 204 6.37 -3.86 17.06
N TRP A 205 6.18 -3.29 18.26
CA TRP A 205 4.95 -3.44 19.05
C TRP A 205 4.07 -2.21 18.92
N HIS A 206 2.78 -2.42 18.67
CA HIS A 206 1.76 -1.39 18.54
C HIS A 206 0.74 -1.57 19.68
N ALA A 207 0.99 -0.89 20.81
CA ALA A 207 0.22 -1.08 22.05
C ALA A 207 -1.29 -0.83 21.89
N ALA A 208 -1.68 0.25 21.19
CA ALA A 208 -3.09 0.61 20.99
C ALA A 208 -3.89 -0.48 20.25
N ALA A 209 -3.26 -1.11 19.26
CA ALA A 209 -3.86 -2.18 18.47
C ALA A 209 -3.60 -3.58 19.05
N ARG A 210 -2.81 -3.69 20.12
CA ARG A 210 -2.24 -4.93 20.64
C ARG A 210 -1.62 -5.80 19.53
N ALA A 211 -0.98 -5.13 18.57
CA ALA A 211 -0.48 -5.73 17.35
C ALA A 211 1.05 -5.74 17.31
N ILE A 212 1.63 -6.77 16.71
CA ILE A 212 3.07 -6.92 16.50
C ILE A 212 3.31 -6.97 15.01
N THR A 213 4.20 -6.13 14.52
CA THR A 213 4.69 -6.14 13.14
C THR A 213 6.08 -6.73 13.14
N ILE A 214 6.31 -7.72 12.28
CA ILE A 214 7.61 -8.34 12.03
C ILE A 214 7.99 -7.99 10.60
N THR A 215 9.22 -7.51 10.41
CA THR A 215 9.73 -7.11 9.09
C THR A 215 11.08 -7.79 8.86
N LEU A 216 11.21 -8.54 7.77
CA LEU A 216 12.48 -9.10 7.31
C LEU A 216 12.80 -8.49 5.95
N ILE A 217 13.99 -7.91 5.81
CA ILE A 217 14.48 -7.40 4.52
C ILE A 217 15.26 -8.53 3.85
N ASN A 218 14.81 -8.98 2.67
CA ASN A 218 15.46 -10.03 1.89
C ASN A 218 16.56 -9.50 0.97
#